data_AF-A0A1L6R1E8-F1
#
_entry.id   AF-A0A1L6R1E8-F1
#
_cell.length_a   1.000
_cell.length_b   1.000
_cell.length_c   1.000
_cell.angle_alpha   90.00
_cell.angle_beta   90.00
_cell.angle_gamma   90.00
#
_symmetry.space_group_name_H-M   'P 1'
#
loop_
_entity.id
_entity.type
_entity.pdbx_description
1 polymer ?
#
loop_
_entity_poly.entity_id
_entity_poly.type
_entity_poly.pdbx_seq_one_letter_code
_entity_poly.pdbx_strand_id
1 'polypeptide(L)'
;MKISVELTLSPLQDDFEPKIIAFIKKLRASGLAIKENPLSTQVYGEYDEVMNLLNSEIKNVFETIDNGLIYIKIVKSDLSDYAADF
;
A
#
# COMPACT_ATOMS: atom_id res chain seq x y z
N MET A 1 -17.68 0.48 -4.83
CA MET A 1 -17.49 1.86 -4.33
C MET A 1 -16.02 2.18 -4.36
N LYS A 2 -15.60 3.39 -4.75
CA LYS A 2 -14.17 3.75 -4.75
C LYS A 2 -13.63 4.11 -3.37
N ILE A 3 -12.40 3.70 -3.10
CA ILE A 3 -11.64 4.07 -1.91
C ILE A 3 -10.22 4.53 -2.25
N SER A 4 -9.63 5.25 -1.31
CA SER A 4 -8.20 5.57 -1.30
C SER A 4 -7.59 4.94 -0.07
N VAL A 5 -6.51 4.18 -0.26
CA VAL A 5 -5.78 3.56 0.84
C VAL A 5 -4.35 4.08 0.83
N GLU A 6 -3.93 4.66 1.95
CA GLU A 6 -2.53 4.95 2.22
C GLU A 6 -1.96 3.90 3.15
N LEU A 7 -0.76 3.40 2.84
CA LEU A 7 -0.09 2.36 3.60
C LEU A 7 1.41 2.60 3.76
N THR A 8 1.93 2.17 4.91
CA THR A 8 3.35 2.19 5.24
C THR A 8 3.72 0.86 5.88
N LEU A 9 4.61 0.10 5.24
CA LEU A 9 5.19 -1.14 5.77
C LEU A 9 6.50 -0.81 6.49
N SER A 10 6.60 -1.25 7.75
CA SER A 10 7.78 -1.05 8.60
C SER A 10 8.28 -2.40 9.12
N PRO A 11 9.14 -3.10 8.36
CA PRO A 11 9.87 -4.27 8.86
C PRO A 11 10.84 -3.83 9.97
N LEU A 12 10.89 -4.57 11.07
CA LEU A 12 11.74 -4.27 12.22
C LEU A 12 13.03 -5.11 12.19
N GLN A 13 13.79 -4.98 11.09
CA GLN A 13 15.03 -5.71 10.80
C GLN A 13 15.98 -4.84 9.95
N ASP A 14 17.29 -5.08 10.01
CA ASP A 14 18.30 -4.21 9.35
C ASP A 14 18.19 -4.19 7.82
N ASP A 15 17.82 -5.31 7.19
CA ASP A 15 17.67 -5.47 5.74
C ASP A 15 16.21 -5.20 5.28
N PHE A 16 15.58 -4.15 5.80
CA PHE A 16 14.17 -3.85 5.54
C PHE A 16 13.89 -3.39 4.10
N GLU A 17 14.84 -2.68 3.45
CA GLU A 17 14.59 -2.03 2.15
C GLU A 17 14.15 -3.01 1.04
N PRO A 18 14.82 -4.17 0.83
CA PRO A 18 14.40 -5.11 -0.21
C PRO A 18 12.97 -5.61 -0.02
N LYS A 19 12.51 -5.78 1.24
CA LYS A 19 11.15 -6.24 1.57
C LYS A 19 10.12 -5.18 1.20
N ILE A 20 10.39 -3.92 1.53
CA ILE A 20 9.53 -2.78 1.16
C ILE A 20 9.48 -2.62 -0.36
N ILE A 21 10.64 -2.67 -1.04
CA ILE A 21 10.71 -2.53 -2.51
C ILE A 21 9.94 -3.66 -3.20
N ALA A 22 10.08 -4.90 -2.72
CA ALA A 22 9.36 -6.05 -3.28
C ALA A 22 7.84 -5.88 -3.13
N PHE A 23 7.38 -5.44 -1.95
CA PHE A 23 5.98 -5.17 -1.68
C PHE A 23 5.40 -4.07 -2.59
N ILE A 24 6.09 -2.93 -2.72
CA ILE A 24 5.67 -1.84 -3.63
C ILE A 24 5.60 -2.32 -5.09
N LYS A 25 6.56 -3.14 -5.54
CA LYS A 25 6.53 -3.73 -6.89
C LYS A 25 5.31 -4.64 -7.12
N LYS A 26 4.87 -5.37 -6.10
CA LYS A 26 3.63 -6.18 -6.18
C LYS A 26 2.40 -5.30 -6.31
N LEU A 27 2.32 -4.22 -5.53
CA LEU A 27 1.23 -3.24 -5.65
C LEU A 27 1.18 -2.61 -7.04
N ARG A 28 2.34 -2.23 -7.63
CA ARG A 28 2.43 -1.72 -9.01
C ARG A 28 1.94 -2.72 -10.06
N ALA A 29 2.18 -4.01 -9.85
CA ALA A 29 1.78 -5.07 -10.77
C ALA A 29 0.27 -5.38 -10.72
N SER A 30 -0.48 -4.78 -9.79
CA SER A 30 -1.92 -5.03 -9.61
C SER A 30 -2.80 -4.50 -10.74
N GLY A 31 -2.33 -3.51 -11.51
CA GLY A 31 -3.16 -2.77 -12.48
C GLY A 31 -4.00 -1.65 -11.86
N LEU A 32 -3.97 -1.47 -10.52
CA LEU A 32 -4.59 -0.33 -9.85
C LEU A 32 -3.75 0.95 -9.99
N ALA A 33 -4.36 2.10 -9.72
CA ALA A 33 -3.62 3.35 -9.65
C ALA A 33 -2.80 3.38 -8.34
N ILE A 34 -1.48 3.49 -8.48
CA ILE A 34 -0.52 3.54 -7.39
C ILE A 34 0.21 4.88 -7.42
N LYS A 35 0.36 5.51 -6.24
CA LYS A 35 1.22 6.69 -6.05
C LYS A 35 2.11 6.47 -4.84
N GLU A 36 3.39 6.86 -4.94
CA GLU A 36 4.33 6.77 -3.82
C GLU A 36 4.93 8.12 -3.49
N ASN A 37 5.27 8.28 -2.22
CA ASN A 37 6.09 9.37 -1.72
C ASN A 37 7.09 8.81 -0.69
N PRO A 38 8.01 9.62 -0.14
CA PRO A 38 9.01 9.13 0.81
C PRO A 38 8.46 8.51 2.11
N LEU A 39 7.18 8.71 2.44
CA LEU A 39 6.56 8.28 3.69
C LEU A 39 5.54 7.15 3.52
N SER A 40 4.93 7.02 2.34
CA SER A 40 3.82 6.08 2.12
C SER A 40 3.65 5.65 0.65
N THR A 41 2.89 4.57 0.48
CA THR A 41 2.33 4.14 -0.80
C THR A 41 0.82 4.28 -0.76
N GLN A 42 0.22 4.74 -1.86
CA GLN A 42 -1.20 5.00 -1.97
C GLN A 42 -1.79 4.14 -3.09
N VAL A 43 -2.91 3.49 -2.81
CA VAL A 43 -3.65 2.59 -3.73
C VAL A 43 -5.06 3.12 -3.89
N TYR A 44 -5.51 3.23 -5.14
CA TYR A 44 -6.84 3.74 -5.49
C TYR A 44 -7.58 2.75 -6.37
N GLY A 45 -8.88 2.59 -6.15
CA GLY A 45 -9.72 1.70 -6.95
C GLY A 45 -11.06 1.35 -6.32
N GLU A 46 -11.75 0.39 -6.90
CA GLU A 46 -12.95 -0.19 -6.30
C GLU A 46 -12.61 -0.95 -5.02
N TYR A 47 -13.47 -0.80 -4.00
CA TYR A 47 -13.26 -1.35 -2.65
C TYR A 47 -12.85 -2.82 -2.69
N ASP A 48 -13.60 -3.66 -3.40
CA ASP A 48 -13.35 -5.10 -3.42
C ASP A 48 -12.01 -5.42 -4.09
N GLU A 49 -11.65 -4.71 -5.17
CA GLU A 49 -10.37 -4.91 -5.87
C GLU A 49 -9.18 -4.50 -4.98
N VAL A 50 -9.26 -3.32 -4.36
CA VAL A 50 -8.23 -2.81 -3.46
C VAL A 50 -8.08 -3.73 -2.26
N MET A 51 -9.18 -4.14 -1.62
CA MET A 51 -9.13 -5.00 -0.43
C MET A 51 -8.63 -6.41 -0.75
N ASN A 52 -8.97 -6.97 -1.92
CA ASN A 52 -8.44 -8.25 -2.38
C ASN A 52 -6.93 -8.20 -2.61
N LEU A 53 -6.44 -7.15 -3.29
CA LEU A 53 -5.01 -6.92 -3.46
C LEU A 53 -4.31 -6.84 -2.10
N LEU A 54 -4.77 -5.95 -1.23
CA LEU A 54 -4.15 -5.72 0.07
C LEU A 54 -4.16 -6.98 0.93
N ASN A 55 -5.25 -7.75 0.96
CA ASN A 55 -5.32 -9.00 1.69
C ASN A 55 -4.20 -9.96 1.27
N SER A 56 -4.07 -10.19 -0.05
CA SER A 56 -3.07 -11.12 -0.59
C SER A 56 -1.64 -10.64 -0.36
N GLU A 57 -1.34 -9.37 -0.63
CA GLU A 57 0.04 -8.87 -0.57
C GLU A 57 0.50 -8.59 0.86
N ILE A 58 -0.40 -8.19 1.77
CA ILE A 58 -0.09 -8.09 3.21
C ILE A 58 0.26 -9.47 3.75
N LYS A 59 -0.52 -10.50 3.41
CA LYS A 59 -0.21 -11.87 3.81
C LYS A 59 1.17 -12.29 3.28
N ASN A 60 1.41 -12.10 1.98
CA ASN A 60 2.68 -12.47 1.35
C ASN A 60 3.86 -11.80 2.04
N VAL A 61 3.80 -10.49 2.30
CA VAL A 61 4.93 -9.77 2.90
C VAL A 61 5.15 -10.15 4.36
N PHE A 62 4.09 -10.43 5.12
CA PHE A 62 4.19 -10.94 6.50
C PHE A 62 4.82 -12.33 6.58
N GLU A 63 4.68 -13.16 5.55
CA GLU A 63 5.42 -14.43 5.46
C GLU A 63 6.91 -14.24 5.14
N THR A 64 7.34 -13.04 4.73
CA THR A 64 8.74 -12.75 4.36
C THR A 64 9.53 -11.95 5.38
N ILE A 65 8.88 -11.42 6.42
CA ILE A 65 9.51 -10.63 7.48
C ILE A 65 9.31 -11.33 8.82
N ASP A 66 10.31 -11.26 9.70
CA ASP A 66 10.21 -11.91 11.02
C ASP A 66 9.35 -11.09 11.98
N ASN A 67 9.54 -9.77 11.96
CA ASN A 67 8.80 -8.81 12.78
C ASN A 67 8.55 -7.53 11.98
N GLY A 68 7.38 -6.93 12.16
CA GLY A 68 7.03 -5.70 11.46
C GLY A 68 5.61 -5.26 11.74
N LEU A 69 5.25 -4.12 11.16
CA LEU A 69 3.89 -3.61 11.17
C LEU A 69 3.55 -2.95 9.83
N ILE A 70 2.26 -2.88 9.54
CA ILE A 70 1.72 -2.04 8.46
C ILE A 70 0.74 -1.06 9.07
N TYR A 71 0.94 0.22 8.80
CA TYR A 71 -0.05 1.25 9.06
C TYR A 71 -0.93 1.41 7.81
N ILE A 72 -2.25 1.45 8.00
CA ILE A 72 -3.22 1.61 6.91
C ILE A 72 -4.22 2.69 7.27
N LYS A 73 -4.45 3.63 6.33
CA LYS A 73 -5.50 4.64 6.38
C LYS A 73 -6.40 4.48 5.17
N ILE A 74 -7.69 4.24 5.41
CA ILE A 74 -8.70 4.06 4.36
C ILE A 74 -9.64 5.26 4.34
N VAL A 75 -9.87 5.82 3.16
CA VAL A 75 -10.80 6.92 2.92
C VAL A 75 -11.90 6.46 1.96
N LYS A 76 -13.16 6.73 2.31
CA LYS A 76 -14.34 6.43 1.48
C LYS A 76 -14.55 7.47 0.37
N SER A 77 -13.55 7.61 -0.49
CA SER A 77 -13.60 8.43 -1.71
C SER A 77 -12.37 8.15 -2.58
N ASP A 78 -12.43 8.52 -3.85
CA ASP A 78 -11.27 8.54 -4.74
C ASP A 78 -10.55 9.90 -4.60
N LEU A 79 -9.36 9.88 -4.00
CA LEU A 79 -8.50 11.05 -3.80
C LEU A 79 -7.31 11.03 -4.75
N SER A 80 -7.36 10.21 -5.81
CA SER A 80 -6.23 10.09 -6.76
C SER A 80 -5.90 11.43 -7.43
N ASP A 81 -6.87 12.31 -7.66
CA ASP A 81 -6.65 13.61 -8.28
C ASP A 81 -6.53 14.78 -7.30
N TYR A 82 -6.44 14.50 -5.98
CA TYR A 82 -6.31 15.58 -5.00
C TYR A 82 -4.98 16.33 -5.17
N ALA A 83 -5.08 17.66 -5.29
CA ALA A 83 -3.98 18.59 -5.18
C ALA A 83 -4.38 19.68 -4.19
N ALA A 84 -3.48 20.04 -3.28
CA ALA A 84 -3.69 21.19 -2.40
C ALA A 84 -3.80 22.47 -3.24
N ASP A 85 -4.78 23.31 -2.93
CA ASP A 85 -5.14 24.52 -3.67
C ASP A 85 -5.00 25.81 -2.83
N PHE A 86 -4.16 25.76 -1.79
CA PHE A 86 -3.91 26.85 -0.85
C PHE A 86 -2.44 27.27 -0.79
#